data_AF-A0A971Q2Q9-F1
#
_entry.id   AF-A0A971Q2Q9-F1
#
_cell.length_a   1.000
_cell.length_b   1.000
_cell.length_c   1.000
_cell.angle_alpha   90.00
_cell.angle_beta   90.00
_cell.angle_gamma   90.00
#
_symmetry.space_group_name_H-M   'P 1'
#
loop_
_entity.id
_entity.type
_entity.pdbx_description
1 polymer ?
#
loop_
_entity_poly.entity_id
_entity_poly.type
_entity_poly.pdbx_seq_one_letter_code
_entity_poly.pdbx_strand_id
1 'polypeptide(L)'
;MAKPFEQKDNLFMTCAIHLIPMPKWTMWRDPPCCHGLAEAVEKMDRFCHRIYKVPVTWMCSYAGLQQHAEQLKRFVHEYGDEVTIMEGGIASRAVLDNQPEVYQGWVEDCGLKRPGEDFQSKEAEAVGARAFHDMDYDEQKVCLSYLKDYFDRTIGVPTRTLSTPCTNADTIRIMMELGMDVSWGYCWNYFCEGMNHKGSVPYPFYISPKNHSVPDPAPGQKRVLGLHWGMSSAAIYNRAEVHSKHGGPGFCSNPLELANRSEGLEKYDLHRKLIREAVSWAQWNPYGHLPLQLEAIWLSEDEISPELHDMYPTFNSANTEVLYTQIEECLRCGAKPVTFAGFADWHRAHVGDTAEMVQHHEDPLPEVRNRGKDAHVPPLVLYGSSKRQFWFDRGRGFNYVRRYSYTPVVPEEQIVNEYPFDSEPRVYLRIKHSANVRTGLVIRPEGVHYELSQFDLTAYDGDPDYAAILWHANIPSYVKDEDITIGGALKGFKTIRPKNLAILFAELAKGENSIVFRSDLPGKHVRIVSAETVGKRFEVWIENDADEAYLNSIEFAMPTGLRIGGFWWDGHYSRTIFRYGWGHYSREDGKFWLASYYPVQLKINRGLTRMSVELL
;
A
#
# COMPACT_ATOMS: atom_id res chain seq x y z
N MET A 1 -23.71 -3.60 -19.66
CA MET A 1 -23.22 -2.44 -18.89
C MET A 1 -22.84 -2.94 -17.51
N ALA A 2 -21.53 -3.07 -17.23
CA ALA A 2 -21.06 -3.37 -15.87
C ALA A 2 -21.21 -2.10 -15.02
N LYS A 3 -21.80 -2.20 -13.83
CA LYS A 3 -21.86 -1.09 -12.88
C LYS A 3 -20.44 -0.60 -12.57
N PRO A 4 -20.23 0.69 -12.26
CA PRO A 4 -18.97 1.16 -11.70
C PRO A 4 -18.70 0.33 -10.43
N PHE A 5 -17.47 -0.16 -10.26
CA PHE A 5 -17.06 -0.87 -9.04
C PHE A 5 -17.33 0.01 -7.82
N GLU A 6 -18.36 -0.34 -7.03
CA GLU A 6 -18.50 0.18 -5.66
C GLU A 6 -17.47 -0.56 -4.80
N GLN A 7 -16.23 -0.07 -4.84
CA GLN A 7 -15.02 -0.64 -4.21
C GLN A 7 -15.11 -0.90 -2.70
N LYS A 8 -16.21 -0.49 -2.04
CA LYS A 8 -16.52 -0.86 -0.65
C LYS A 8 -16.66 -2.37 -0.47
N ASP A 9 -16.94 -3.13 -1.53
CA ASP A 9 -17.16 -4.56 -1.44
C ASP A 9 -15.89 -5.40 -1.26
N ASN A 10 -14.68 -4.85 -1.48
CA ASN A 10 -13.41 -5.61 -1.45
C ASN A 10 -12.43 -5.09 -0.38
N LEU A 11 -12.95 -4.58 0.73
CA LEU A 11 -12.16 -4.28 1.92
C LEU A 11 -12.18 -5.49 2.86
N PHE A 12 -11.02 -6.01 3.24
CA PHE A 12 -10.87 -7.18 4.09
C PHE A 12 -10.08 -6.85 5.35
N MET A 13 -10.45 -7.47 6.46
CA MET A 13 -9.64 -7.50 7.68
C MET A 13 -9.32 -8.95 8.06
N THR A 14 -8.11 -9.18 8.54
CA THR A 14 -7.71 -10.46 9.14
C THR A 14 -7.31 -10.19 10.58
N CYS A 15 -7.83 -10.96 11.53
CA CYS A 15 -7.45 -10.88 12.94
C CYS A 15 -6.64 -12.13 13.29
N ALA A 16 -5.39 -11.96 13.71
CA ALA A 16 -4.51 -13.07 13.99
C ALA A 16 -3.86 -12.97 15.38
N ILE A 17 -3.76 -14.10 16.07
CA ILE A 17 -3.28 -14.17 17.46
C ILE A 17 -2.12 -15.13 17.59
N HIS A 18 -1.00 -14.69 18.17
CA HIS A 18 0.14 -15.56 18.41
C HIS A 18 -0.10 -16.35 19.69
N LEU A 19 -0.33 -17.65 19.55
CA LEU A 19 -0.52 -18.59 20.65
C LEU A 19 0.77 -19.39 20.84
N ILE A 20 1.77 -18.73 21.41
CA ILE A 20 3.11 -19.28 21.59
C ILE A 20 3.48 -19.14 23.07
N PRO A 21 3.62 -20.23 23.82
CA PRO A 21 4.29 -20.19 25.12
C PRO A 21 5.78 -19.94 24.83
N MET A 22 6.22 -18.70 24.86
CA MET A 22 7.58 -18.29 24.46
C MET A 22 8.59 -18.53 25.59
N PRO A 23 9.60 -19.39 25.39
CA PRO A 23 10.89 -19.25 26.06
C PRO A 23 11.89 -18.56 25.12
N LYS A 24 12.39 -17.39 25.54
CA LYS A 24 13.55 -16.62 25.02
C LYS A 24 13.95 -16.78 23.55
N TRP A 25 13.03 -16.70 22.58
CA TRP A 25 13.44 -16.70 21.17
C TRP A 25 12.82 -15.60 20.34
N THR A 26 13.65 -15.06 19.45
CA THR A 26 13.45 -14.02 18.42
C THR A 26 13.39 -12.55 18.84
N MET A 27 12.95 -12.20 20.05
CA MET A 27 13.17 -10.86 20.58
C MET A 27 14.07 -10.98 21.82
N TRP A 28 15.36 -10.71 21.62
CA TRP A 28 16.43 -10.51 22.62
C TRP A 28 16.07 -9.69 23.88
N ARG A 29 14.86 -9.13 23.93
CA ARG A 29 14.34 -8.24 24.96
C ARG A 29 13.05 -8.73 25.63
N ASP A 30 12.50 -9.86 25.21
CA ASP A 30 11.24 -10.35 25.75
C ASP A 30 11.53 -11.49 26.75
N PRO A 31 11.14 -11.34 28.04
CA PRO A 31 11.31 -12.36 29.06
C PRO A 31 10.63 -13.69 28.71
N PRO A 32 11.13 -14.81 29.26
CA PRO A 32 10.40 -16.06 29.26
C PRO A 32 9.19 -15.92 30.17
N CYS A 33 7.99 -16.11 29.64
CA CYS A 33 6.80 -16.00 30.45
C CYS A 33 5.70 -16.94 29.97
N CYS A 34 5.35 -17.86 30.87
CA CYS A 34 4.13 -18.65 30.82
C CYS A 34 2.95 -17.74 31.19
N HIS A 35 2.57 -16.83 30.28
CA HIS A 35 1.40 -15.97 30.47
C HIS A 35 0.11 -16.73 30.17
N GLY A 36 -1.03 -16.22 30.65
CA GLY A 36 -2.36 -16.84 30.58
C GLY A 36 -2.87 -17.07 29.15
N LEU A 37 -2.28 -17.99 28.40
CA LEU A 37 -2.73 -18.39 27.06
C LEU A 37 -4.20 -18.83 27.09
N ALA A 38 -4.61 -19.53 28.15
CA ALA A 38 -6.01 -19.88 28.38
C ALA A 38 -6.91 -18.64 28.50
N GLU A 39 -6.49 -17.62 29.24
CA GLU A 39 -7.22 -16.35 29.39
C GLU A 39 -7.32 -15.62 28.04
N ALA A 40 -6.21 -15.56 27.29
CA ALA A 40 -6.19 -14.98 25.95
C ALA A 40 -7.18 -15.69 25.01
N VAL A 41 -7.17 -17.03 25.01
CA VAL A 41 -8.10 -17.86 24.22
C VAL A 41 -9.56 -17.56 24.60
N GLU A 42 -9.87 -17.47 25.90
CA GLU A 42 -11.22 -17.15 26.39
C GLU A 42 -11.67 -15.73 26.04
N LYS A 43 -10.78 -14.74 26.15
CA LYS A 43 -11.04 -13.35 25.74
C LYS A 43 -11.33 -13.29 24.24
N MET A 44 -10.51 -13.91 23.41
CA MET A 44 -10.72 -13.90 21.96
C MET A 44 -12.03 -14.58 21.56
N ASP A 45 -12.40 -15.70 22.20
CA ASP A 45 -13.72 -16.31 21.98
C ASP A 45 -14.88 -15.38 22.37
N ARG A 46 -14.76 -14.69 23.50
CA ARG A 46 -15.77 -13.71 23.92
C ARG A 46 -15.88 -12.56 22.92
N PHE A 47 -14.77 -11.94 22.55
CA PHE A 47 -14.78 -10.69 21.81
C PHE A 47 -14.89 -10.90 20.31
N CYS A 48 -14.03 -11.71 19.71
CA CYS A 48 -14.07 -11.92 18.25
C CYS A 48 -15.28 -12.78 17.87
N HIS A 49 -15.47 -13.95 18.49
CA HIS A 49 -16.52 -14.86 18.03
C HIS A 49 -17.92 -14.48 18.55
N ARG A 50 -18.04 -14.17 19.84
CA ARG A 50 -19.36 -13.94 20.45
C ARG A 50 -19.87 -12.51 20.23
N ILE A 51 -19.03 -11.49 20.36
CA ILE A 51 -19.43 -10.07 20.21
C ILE A 51 -19.33 -9.61 18.75
N TYR A 52 -18.14 -9.62 18.14
CA TYR A 52 -17.90 -9.01 16.83
C TYR A 52 -18.20 -9.91 15.64
N LYS A 53 -18.37 -11.22 15.85
CA LYS A 53 -18.57 -12.23 14.79
C LYS A 53 -17.44 -12.25 13.77
N VAL A 54 -16.21 -12.14 14.25
CA VAL A 54 -14.96 -12.12 13.47
C VAL A 54 -14.24 -13.46 13.64
N PRO A 55 -13.95 -14.23 12.58
CA PRO A 55 -13.07 -15.39 12.66
C PRO A 55 -11.62 -14.97 12.96
N VAL A 56 -10.89 -15.84 13.65
CA VAL A 56 -9.51 -15.63 14.07
C VAL A 56 -8.57 -16.60 13.35
N THR A 57 -7.41 -16.10 12.93
CA THR A 57 -6.27 -16.96 12.55
C THR A 57 -5.33 -17.14 13.74
N TRP A 58 -5.32 -18.33 14.32
CA TRP A 58 -4.48 -18.71 15.45
C TRP A 58 -3.10 -19.15 14.97
N MET A 59 -2.10 -18.31 15.22
CA MET A 59 -0.70 -18.58 14.92
C MET A 59 -0.08 -19.36 16.08
N CYS A 60 -0.05 -20.68 15.95
CA CYS A 60 0.29 -21.58 17.04
C CYS A 60 1.69 -22.14 16.86
N SER A 61 2.49 -22.14 17.92
CA SER A 61 3.62 -23.06 18.01
C SER A 61 3.11 -24.47 18.33
N TYR A 62 4.00 -25.45 18.22
CA TYR A 62 3.74 -26.85 18.60
C TYR A 62 3.14 -26.96 20.00
N ALA A 63 3.75 -26.30 20.98
CA ALA A 63 3.31 -26.31 22.37
C ALA A 63 1.96 -25.61 22.57
N GLY A 64 1.73 -24.48 21.90
CA GLY A 64 0.44 -23.78 21.95
C GLY A 64 -0.69 -24.63 21.41
N LEU A 65 -0.44 -25.35 20.32
CA LEU A 65 -1.39 -26.30 19.75
C LEU A 65 -1.67 -27.47 20.71
N GLN A 66 -0.65 -28.06 21.34
CA GLN A 66 -0.83 -29.14 22.32
C GLN A 66 -1.74 -28.75 23.48
N GLN A 67 -1.60 -27.52 23.98
CA GLN A 67 -2.35 -27.03 25.15
C GLN A 67 -3.81 -26.69 24.82
N HIS A 68 -4.10 -26.29 23.59
CA HIS A 68 -5.40 -25.72 23.20
C HIS A 68 -6.09 -26.42 22.03
N ALA A 69 -5.62 -27.59 21.61
CA ALA A 69 -6.12 -28.30 20.43
C ALA A 69 -7.64 -28.45 20.40
N GLU A 70 -8.25 -28.88 21.51
CA GLU A 70 -9.70 -29.13 21.56
C GLU A 70 -10.52 -27.83 21.43
N GLN A 71 -10.08 -26.73 22.05
CA GLN A 71 -10.71 -25.43 21.88
C GLN A 71 -10.56 -24.94 20.43
N LEU A 72 -9.37 -25.04 19.85
CA LEU A 72 -9.08 -24.58 18.49
C LEU A 72 -9.87 -25.38 17.44
N LYS A 73 -9.95 -26.71 17.57
CA LYS A 73 -10.82 -27.56 16.74
C LYS A 73 -12.27 -27.07 16.74
N ARG A 74 -12.79 -26.78 17.94
CA ARG A 74 -14.16 -26.28 18.10
C ARG A 74 -14.31 -24.94 17.38
N PHE A 75 -13.38 -24.01 17.55
CA PHE A 75 -13.48 -22.70 16.90
C PHE A 75 -13.37 -22.76 15.38
N VAL A 76 -12.51 -23.62 14.84
CA VAL A 76 -12.43 -23.90 13.40
C VAL A 76 -13.80 -24.36 12.88
N HIS A 77 -14.47 -25.27 13.60
CA HIS A 77 -15.77 -25.79 13.18
C HIS A 77 -16.93 -24.80 13.39
N GLU A 78 -16.98 -24.11 14.54
CA GLU A 78 -18.10 -23.25 14.92
C GLU A 78 -18.04 -21.84 14.30
N TYR A 79 -16.85 -21.29 14.15
CA TYR A 79 -16.64 -19.89 13.76
C TYR A 79 -15.90 -19.73 12.42
N GLY A 80 -15.35 -20.83 11.88
CA GLY A 80 -14.56 -20.78 10.64
C GLY A 80 -13.16 -20.22 10.84
N ASP A 81 -12.63 -20.35 12.05
CA ASP A 81 -11.26 -19.98 12.39
C ASP A 81 -10.24 -20.78 11.58
N GLU A 82 -9.01 -20.26 11.56
CA GLU A 82 -7.86 -20.91 10.96
C GLU A 82 -6.80 -21.17 12.03
N VAL A 83 -6.11 -22.31 11.93
CA VAL A 83 -4.91 -22.59 12.72
C VAL A 83 -3.72 -22.69 11.77
N THR A 84 -2.66 -21.95 12.07
CA THR A 84 -1.44 -21.89 11.25
C THR A 84 -0.21 -22.23 12.08
N ILE A 85 0.81 -22.76 11.42
CA ILE A 85 2.09 -23.11 12.05
C ILE A 85 2.88 -21.83 12.29
N MET A 86 3.30 -21.59 13.52
CA MET A 86 4.24 -20.52 13.87
C MET A 86 5.44 -21.10 14.62
N GLU A 87 6.50 -21.36 13.86
CA GLU A 87 7.80 -21.82 14.33
C GLU A 87 8.90 -21.02 13.61
N GLY A 88 9.97 -20.68 14.32
CA GLY A 88 11.11 -19.95 13.74
C GLY A 88 12.22 -20.87 13.22
N GLY A 89 12.19 -22.15 13.57
CA GLY A 89 13.28 -23.11 13.38
C GLY A 89 13.54 -23.95 14.63
N ILE A 90 14.77 -24.39 14.84
CA ILE A 90 15.15 -25.26 15.97
C ILE A 90 15.88 -24.42 17.03
N ALA A 91 15.25 -24.25 18.19
CA ALA A 91 15.87 -23.59 19.34
C ALA A 91 16.87 -24.52 20.05
N SER A 92 17.90 -23.95 20.67
CA SER A 92 18.82 -24.68 21.55
C SER A 92 18.16 -25.01 22.89
N ARG A 93 18.68 -26.00 23.63
CA ARG A 93 18.12 -26.36 24.96
C ARG A 93 18.15 -25.20 25.95
N ALA A 94 19.20 -24.38 25.90
CA ALA A 94 19.37 -23.23 26.78
C ALA A 94 18.31 -22.15 26.53
N VAL A 95 17.90 -21.96 25.27
CA VAL A 95 16.81 -21.05 24.91
C VAL A 95 15.47 -21.54 25.46
N LEU A 96 15.25 -22.85 25.48
CA LEU A 96 14.03 -23.49 25.97
C LEU A 96 14.01 -23.73 27.48
N ASP A 97 14.86 -23.03 28.25
CA ASP A 97 15.05 -23.21 29.70
C ASP A 97 15.22 -24.69 30.12
N ASN A 98 15.89 -25.48 29.27
CA ASN A 98 16.09 -26.93 29.43
C ASN A 98 14.81 -27.78 29.47
N GLN A 99 13.69 -27.30 28.93
CA GLN A 99 12.44 -28.06 28.76
C GLN A 99 12.08 -28.23 27.26
N PRO A 100 12.99 -28.76 26.42
CA PRO A 100 12.75 -28.86 24.99
C PRO A 100 11.51 -29.67 24.63
N GLU A 101 11.19 -30.71 25.41
CA GLU A 101 10.01 -31.56 25.25
C GLU A 101 8.68 -30.79 25.40
N VAL A 102 8.66 -29.73 26.22
CA VAL A 102 7.47 -28.91 26.46
C VAL A 102 7.23 -27.95 25.31
N TYR A 103 8.30 -27.34 24.78
CA TYR A 103 8.18 -26.22 23.85
C TYR A 103 8.34 -26.62 22.38
N GLN A 104 9.25 -27.54 22.08
CA GLN A 104 9.59 -27.98 20.73
C GLN A 104 9.91 -29.48 20.67
N GLY A 105 9.16 -30.33 21.38
CA GLY A 105 9.39 -31.79 21.39
C GLY A 105 9.32 -32.44 19.99
N TRP A 106 8.70 -31.74 19.04
CA TRP A 106 8.65 -32.14 17.63
C TRP A 106 10.03 -32.34 16.98
N VAL A 107 11.08 -31.65 17.46
CA VAL A 107 12.43 -31.75 16.88
C VAL A 107 12.98 -33.16 17.07
N GLU A 108 12.88 -33.68 18.28
CA GLU A 108 13.31 -35.03 18.61
C GLU A 108 12.37 -36.08 17.98
N ASP A 109 11.06 -35.82 17.95
CA ASP A 109 10.07 -36.73 17.36
C ASP A 109 10.28 -36.94 15.84
N CYS A 110 10.80 -35.93 15.12
CA CYS A 110 11.16 -36.04 13.71
C CYS A 110 12.59 -36.56 13.46
N GLY A 111 13.31 -36.95 14.52
CA GLY A 111 14.63 -37.57 14.45
C GLY A 111 15.79 -36.60 14.25
N LEU A 112 15.57 -35.30 14.43
CA LEU A 112 16.61 -34.29 14.31
C LEU A 112 17.36 -34.10 15.63
N LYS A 113 18.62 -33.65 15.52
CA LYS A 113 19.43 -33.29 16.68
C LYS A 113 19.32 -31.81 16.98
N ARG A 114 19.18 -31.49 18.26
CA ARG A 114 19.15 -30.12 18.72
C ARG A 114 20.59 -29.56 18.81
N PRO A 115 20.83 -28.34 18.33
CA PRO A 115 22.13 -27.70 18.51
C PRO A 115 22.41 -27.44 20.00
N GLY A 116 23.67 -27.66 20.42
CA GLY A 116 24.13 -27.45 21.79
C GLY A 116 24.22 -28.69 22.69
N GLU A 117 24.10 -29.93 22.18
CA GLU A 117 24.37 -31.14 22.98
C GLU A 117 25.81 -31.17 23.54
N ASP A 118 26.77 -30.50 22.88
CA ASP A 118 28.19 -30.48 23.23
C ASP A 118 28.72 -29.10 23.71
N PHE A 119 27.88 -28.07 23.81
CA PHE A 119 28.32 -26.67 24.03
C PHE A 119 27.84 -26.11 25.38
N GLN A 120 28.75 -25.99 26.35
CA GLN A 120 28.53 -25.26 27.62
C GLN A 120 29.11 -23.85 27.51
N SER A 121 28.41 -22.89 26.92
CA SER A 121 28.77 -21.46 27.08
C SER A 121 28.09 -20.88 28.32
N LYS A 122 28.77 -19.94 28.98
CA LYS A 122 28.23 -19.15 30.12
C LYS A 122 27.41 -17.93 29.66
N GLU A 123 27.39 -17.67 28.36
CA GLU A 123 26.62 -16.61 27.71
C GLU A 123 25.42 -17.29 27.03
N ALA A 124 24.21 -17.07 27.56
CA ALA A 124 22.98 -17.73 27.17
C ALA A 124 22.33 -17.15 25.90
N GLU A 125 23.10 -16.44 25.07
CA GLU A 125 22.58 -15.51 24.07
C GLU A 125 22.74 -16.09 22.67
N ALA A 126 21.63 -16.60 22.10
CA ALA A 126 21.48 -17.00 20.68
C ALA A 126 22.47 -18.02 20.08
N VAL A 127 23.50 -18.46 20.81
CA VAL A 127 24.50 -19.41 20.29
C VAL A 127 23.84 -20.77 20.07
N GLY A 128 23.64 -21.11 18.79
CA GLY A 128 23.29 -22.44 18.32
C GLY A 128 21.86 -22.61 17.82
N ALA A 129 20.91 -21.71 18.09
CA ALA A 129 19.59 -21.85 17.47
C ALA A 129 19.68 -21.67 15.95
N ARG A 130 18.91 -22.45 15.18
CA ARG A 130 18.94 -22.44 13.71
C ARG A 130 17.59 -22.01 13.18
N ALA A 131 17.52 -20.89 12.47
CA ALA A 131 16.28 -20.47 11.83
C ALA A 131 16.02 -21.31 10.58
N PHE A 132 14.77 -21.36 10.08
CA PHE A 132 14.48 -22.09 8.84
C PHE A 132 15.34 -21.61 7.67
N HIS A 133 15.59 -20.30 7.56
CA HIS A 133 16.42 -19.76 6.49
C HIS A 133 17.90 -20.17 6.56
N ASP A 134 18.38 -20.64 7.72
CA ASP A 134 19.75 -21.13 7.93
C ASP A 134 19.91 -22.63 7.61
N MET A 135 18.80 -23.37 7.52
CA MET A 135 18.79 -24.81 7.25
C MET A 135 18.83 -25.08 5.75
N ASP A 136 19.44 -26.21 5.36
CA ASP A 136 19.37 -26.69 3.98
C ASP A 136 17.96 -27.20 3.64
N TYR A 137 17.74 -27.44 2.34
CA TYR A 137 16.45 -27.87 1.82
C TYR A 137 15.89 -29.12 2.49
N ASP A 138 16.73 -30.15 2.68
CA ASP A 138 16.29 -31.45 3.17
C ASP A 138 15.94 -31.38 4.65
N GLU A 139 16.73 -30.64 5.44
CA GLU A 139 16.45 -30.41 6.85
C GLU A 139 15.17 -29.57 7.05
N GLN A 140 15.01 -28.46 6.29
CA GLN A 140 13.76 -27.69 6.31
C GLN A 140 12.56 -28.56 5.97
N LYS A 141 12.70 -29.42 4.95
CA LYS A 141 11.62 -30.27 4.48
C LYS A 141 11.20 -31.29 5.53
N VAL A 142 12.14 -31.89 6.26
CA VAL A 142 11.83 -32.79 7.38
C VAL A 142 11.03 -32.04 8.46
N CYS A 143 11.51 -30.87 8.89
CA CYS A 143 10.84 -30.05 9.90
C CYS A 143 9.40 -29.69 9.50
N LEU A 144 9.24 -29.10 8.31
CA LEU A 144 7.94 -28.59 7.85
C LEU A 144 6.96 -29.73 7.50
N SER A 145 7.45 -30.88 7.01
CA SER A 145 6.59 -32.04 6.76
C SER A 145 6.03 -32.60 8.07
N TYR A 146 6.87 -32.71 9.11
CA TYR A 146 6.43 -33.18 10.42
C TYR A 146 5.41 -32.21 11.04
N LEU A 147 5.76 -30.92 11.11
CA LEU A 147 4.88 -29.89 11.68
C LEU A 147 3.54 -29.85 10.94
N LYS A 148 3.55 -29.88 9.61
CA LYS A 148 2.31 -29.92 8.83
C LYS A 148 1.46 -31.14 9.17
N ASP A 149 2.05 -32.34 9.12
CA ASP A 149 1.30 -33.57 9.40
C ASP A 149 0.76 -33.58 10.84
N TYR A 150 1.54 -33.09 11.80
CA TYR A 150 1.10 -32.94 13.19
C TYR A 150 -0.09 -31.98 13.32
N PHE A 151 -0.02 -30.79 12.71
CA PHE A 151 -1.09 -29.79 12.76
C PHE A 151 -2.35 -30.31 12.04
N ASP A 152 -2.22 -30.90 10.86
CA ASP A 152 -3.32 -31.47 10.08
C ASP A 152 -4.06 -32.56 10.88
N ARG A 153 -3.31 -33.50 11.48
CA ARG A 153 -3.89 -34.56 12.32
C ARG A 153 -4.51 -34.01 13.59
N THR A 154 -3.85 -33.02 14.21
CA THR A 154 -4.30 -32.47 15.48
C THR A 154 -5.54 -31.62 15.30
N ILE A 155 -5.66 -30.77 14.28
CA ILE A 155 -6.85 -29.93 14.08
C ILE A 155 -7.95 -30.66 13.29
N GLY A 156 -7.58 -31.63 12.44
CA GLY A 156 -8.52 -32.39 11.62
C GLY A 156 -8.92 -31.68 10.31
N VAL A 157 -8.25 -30.58 9.96
CA VAL A 157 -8.34 -29.94 8.63
C VAL A 157 -6.94 -29.66 8.07
N PRO A 158 -6.77 -29.60 6.74
CA PRO A 158 -5.48 -29.28 6.15
C PRO A 158 -4.99 -27.89 6.53
N THR A 159 -3.80 -27.82 7.13
CA THR A 159 -3.08 -26.58 7.40
C THR A 159 -2.55 -26.01 6.10
N ARG A 160 -2.92 -24.77 5.81
CA ARG A 160 -2.61 -24.08 4.55
C ARG A 160 -1.55 -22.98 4.69
N THR A 161 -1.32 -22.55 5.93
CA THR A 161 -0.56 -21.34 6.22
C THR A 161 0.66 -21.66 7.06
N LEU A 162 1.77 -20.98 6.76
CA LEU A 162 2.97 -20.92 7.57
C LEU A 162 3.19 -19.46 7.98
N SER A 163 3.20 -19.21 9.29
CA SER A 163 3.40 -17.89 9.89
C SER A 163 4.81 -17.81 10.46
N THR A 164 5.78 -17.38 9.67
CA THR A 164 7.17 -17.24 10.14
C THR A 164 7.88 -16.09 9.42
N PRO A 165 8.59 -15.21 10.14
CA PRO A 165 9.39 -14.17 9.51
C PRO A 165 10.68 -14.73 8.88
N CYS A 166 11.06 -15.97 9.21
CA CYS A 166 12.32 -16.61 8.82
C CYS A 166 12.21 -17.44 7.52
N THR A 167 11.53 -16.92 6.49
CA THR A 167 11.31 -17.63 5.21
C THR A 167 12.43 -17.37 4.20
N ASN A 168 12.78 -18.38 3.40
CA ASN A 168 13.62 -18.24 2.22
C ASN A 168 12.99 -18.94 0.99
N ALA A 169 13.69 -18.95 -0.16
CA ALA A 169 13.18 -19.58 -1.39
C ALA A 169 12.88 -21.08 -1.22
N ASP A 170 13.70 -21.77 -0.42
CA ASP A 170 13.57 -23.20 -0.13
C ASP A 170 12.31 -23.47 0.69
N THR A 171 12.05 -22.64 1.71
CA THR A 171 10.80 -22.67 2.48
C THR A 171 9.58 -22.59 1.57
N ILE A 172 9.58 -21.67 0.60
CA ILE A 172 8.47 -21.49 -0.34
C ILE A 172 8.27 -22.72 -1.23
N ARG A 173 9.35 -23.32 -1.74
CA ARG A 173 9.27 -24.58 -2.52
C ARG A 173 8.67 -25.71 -1.69
N ILE A 174 9.10 -25.86 -0.44
CA ILE A 174 8.60 -26.90 0.47
C ILE A 174 7.12 -26.67 0.76
N MET A 175 6.68 -25.43 1.02
CA MET A 175 5.27 -25.10 1.19
C MET A 175 4.44 -25.54 -0.02
N MET A 176 4.89 -25.26 -1.24
CA MET A 176 4.23 -25.67 -2.47
C MET A 176 4.15 -27.20 -2.63
N GLU A 177 5.20 -27.93 -2.25
CA GLU A 177 5.22 -29.40 -2.26
C GLU A 177 4.23 -29.99 -1.24
N LEU A 178 4.16 -29.38 -0.06
CA LEU A 178 3.30 -29.79 1.04
C LEU A 178 1.85 -29.35 0.87
N GLY A 179 1.53 -28.50 -0.11
CA GLY A 179 0.17 -28.00 -0.33
C GLY A 179 -0.24 -26.85 0.60
N MET A 180 0.73 -26.20 1.23
CA MET A 180 0.54 -24.90 1.88
C MET A 180 0.62 -23.79 0.83
N ASP A 181 -0.29 -22.81 0.91
CA ASP A 181 -0.47 -21.81 -0.14
C ASP A 181 -0.58 -20.38 0.38
N VAL A 182 -0.33 -20.17 1.67
CA VAL A 182 -0.23 -18.85 2.29
C VAL A 182 0.99 -18.78 3.20
N SER A 183 1.80 -17.73 3.04
CA SER A 183 2.93 -17.43 3.91
C SER A 183 2.70 -16.08 4.58
N TRP A 184 2.77 -16.04 5.90
CA TRP A 184 2.67 -14.81 6.67
C TRP A 184 4.01 -14.49 7.33
N GLY A 185 4.35 -13.21 7.40
CA GLY A 185 5.60 -12.72 8.01
C GLY A 185 6.44 -11.84 7.09
N TYR A 186 5.92 -11.45 5.93
CA TYR A 186 6.63 -10.58 4.99
C TYR A 186 6.77 -9.16 5.54
N CYS A 187 8.01 -8.74 5.75
CA CYS A 187 8.37 -7.43 6.29
C CYS A 187 9.15 -6.60 5.28
N TRP A 188 8.45 -5.64 4.68
CA TRP A 188 9.01 -4.80 3.63
C TRP A 188 10.26 -4.00 4.06
N ASN A 189 10.41 -3.65 5.35
CA ASN A 189 11.52 -2.80 5.81
C ASN A 189 11.87 -2.95 7.30
N TYR A 190 12.00 -4.18 7.83
CA TYR A 190 12.36 -4.38 9.23
C TYR A 190 13.88 -4.56 9.43
N PHE A 191 14.42 -3.97 10.51
CA PHE A 191 15.87 -3.80 10.77
C PHE A 191 16.51 -4.98 11.52
N CYS A 192 15.81 -6.09 11.71
CA CYS A 192 16.39 -7.26 12.35
C CYS A 192 17.20 -8.06 11.33
N GLU A 193 18.49 -8.28 11.63
CA GLU A 193 19.33 -9.22 10.89
C GLU A 193 18.61 -10.57 10.79
N GLY A 194 18.47 -11.11 9.56
CA GLY A 194 17.78 -12.38 9.29
C GLY A 194 16.26 -12.31 9.03
N MET A 195 15.59 -11.15 9.14
CA MET A 195 14.16 -10.96 8.84
C MET A 195 13.89 -9.89 7.77
N ASN A 196 14.83 -9.72 6.84
CA ASN A 196 14.86 -8.58 5.91
C ASN A 196 14.26 -8.95 4.53
N HIS A 197 13.00 -8.59 4.28
CA HIS A 197 12.36 -8.69 2.95
C HIS A 197 12.40 -7.36 2.17
N LYS A 198 13.43 -6.53 2.40
CA LYS A 198 13.63 -5.26 1.70
C LYS A 198 13.62 -5.46 0.18
N GLY A 199 12.88 -4.59 -0.51
CA GLY A 199 12.69 -4.66 -1.97
C GLY A 199 11.48 -5.49 -2.42
N SER A 200 10.79 -6.21 -1.52
CA SER A 200 9.48 -6.81 -1.80
C SER A 200 8.41 -5.76 -2.09
N VAL A 201 7.22 -6.15 -2.56
CA VAL A 201 6.07 -5.23 -2.58
C VAL A 201 5.53 -5.07 -1.15
N PRO A 202 4.93 -3.93 -0.78
CA PRO A 202 4.33 -3.73 0.55
C PRO A 202 2.84 -4.13 0.61
N TYR A 203 2.42 -5.08 -0.21
CA TYR A 203 1.07 -5.64 -0.25
C TYR A 203 1.08 -7.12 -0.64
N PRO A 204 0.01 -7.90 -0.40
CA PRO A 204 -0.01 -9.32 -0.72
C PRO A 204 0.39 -9.66 -2.16
N PHE A 205 1.24 -10.68 -2.33
CA PHE A 205 1.76 -11.09 -3.64
C PHE A 205 2.09 -12.58 -3.70
N TYR A 206 2.05 -13.18 -4.90
CA TYR A 206 2.51 -14.56 -5.06
C TYR A 206 4.03 -14.60 -5.08
N ILE A 207 4.61 -15.37 -4.17
CA ILE A 207 6.05 -15.37 -3.92
C ILE A 207 6.76 -16.27 -4.94
N SER A 208 7.87 -15.77 -5.50
CA SER A 208 8.72 -16.59 -6.37
C SER A 208 9.47 -17.68 -5.58
N PRO A 209 9.37 -18.95 -5.99
CA PRO A 209 10.15 -20.04 -5.38
C PRO A 209 11.65 -19.99 -5.73
N LYS A 210 12.08 -19.02 -6.54
CA LYS A 210 13.49 -18.76 -6.86
C LYS A 210 14.07 -17.58 -6.07
N ASN A 211 13.21 -16.66 -5.64
CA ASN A 211 13.60 -15.49 -4.86
C ASN A 211 12.39 -15.05 -4.03
N HIS A 212 12.42 -15.39 -2.75
CA HIS A 212 11.30 -15.18 -1.84
C HIS A 212 10.94 -13.69 -1.61
N SER A 213 11.80 -12.75 -2.00
CA SER A 213 11.55 -11.31 -1.87
C SER A 213 10.82 -10.69 -3.06
N VAL A 214 10.47 -11.48 -4.10
CA VAL A 214 9.88 -10.93 -5.33
C VAL A 214 8.63 -11.66 -5.79
N PRO A 215 7.73 -10.97 -6.53
CA PRO A 215 6.62 -11.60 -7.23
C PRO A 215 7.06 -12.74 -8.15
N ASP A 216 6.31 -13.85 -8.16
CA ASP A 216 6.51 -14.94 -9.12
C ASP A 216 6.14 -14.46 -10.54
N PRO A 217 7.09 -14.41 -11.49
CA PRO A 217 6.82 -13.98 -12.85
C PRO A 217 6.07 -15.04 -13.68
N ALA A 218 5.94 -16.27 -13.20
CA ALA A 218 5.32 -17.37 -13.93
C ALA A 218 3.94 -17.74 -13.33
N PRO A 219 2.82 -17.50 -14.02
CA PRO A 219 1.52 -17.91 -13.53
C PRO A 219 1.41 -19.45 -13.48
N GLY A 220 0.81 -20.00 -12.41
CA GLY A 220 0.71 -21.44 -12.18
C GLY A 220 -0.31 -21.83 -11.08
N GLN A 221 -0.69 -23.11 -11.03
CA GLN A 221 -1.74 -23.61 -10.12
C GLN A 221 -1.30 -23.78 -8.66
N LYS A 222 -0.01 -23.98 -8.40
CA LYS A 222 0.54 -24.06 -7.03
C LYS A 222 1.39 -22.82 -6.79
N ARG A 223 0.88 -21.89 -5.97
CA ARG A 223 1.58 -20.64 -5.61
C ARG A 223 1.28 -20.29 -4.17
N VAL A 224 2.26 -19.71 -3.49
CA VAL A 224 2.14 -19.25 -2.10
C VAL A 224 1.87 -17.75 -2.13
N LEU A 225 0.76 -17.31 -1.54
CA LEU A 225 0.47 -15.90 -1.34
C LEU A 225 1.21 -15.41 -0.08
N GLY A 226 2.12 -14.46 -0.25
CA GLY A 226 2.78 -13.75 0.85
C GLY A 226 1.86 -12.69 1.43
N LEU A 227 1.67 -12.71 2.75
CA LEU A 227 0.93 -11.73 3.52
C LEU A 227 1.90 -10.94 4.41
N HIS A 228 1.67 -9.64 4.51
CA HIS A 228 2.49 -8.76 5.34
C HIS A 228 2.23 -8.96 6.82
N TRP A 229 3.30 -8.79 7.61
CA TRP A 229 3.29 -8.92 9.07
C TRP A 229 2.28 -7.92 9.70
N GLY A 230 2.19 -6.68 9.23
CA GLY A 230 1.23 -5.70 9.76
C GLY A 230 0.71 -4.75 8.69
N MET A 231 -0.04 -3.72 9.11
CA MET A 231 -0.42 -2.59 8.25
C MET A 231 0.83 -1.78 7.87
N SER A 232 1.66 -2.35 7.00
CA SER A 232 2.94 -1.80 6.59
C SER A 232 2.71 -0.78 5.49
N SER A 233 2.45 0.45 5.90
CA SER A 233 2.52 1.54 4.96
C SER A 233 3.95 2.02 4.80
N ALA A 234 4.48 2.00 3.58
CA ALA A 234 5.86 2.39 3.30
C ALA A 234 6.15 3.84 3.78
N ALA A 235 5.16 4.74 3.75
CA ALA A 235 5.33 6.11 4.24
C ALA A 235 5.36 6.27 5.76
N ILE A 236 4.71 5.39 6.55
CA ILE A 236 4.80 5.51 8.01
C ILE A 236 6.13 4.95 8.54
N TYR A 237 6.64 3.88 7.91
CA TYR A 237 7.96 3.32 8.25
C TYR A 237 9.09 4.32 8.01
N ASN A 238 9.04 5.10 6.94
CA ASN A 238 10.06 6.12 6.62
C ASN A 238 10.00 7.39 7.49
N ARG A 239 9.05 7.50 8.44
CA ARG A 239 8.83 8.75 9.22
C ARG A 239 8.73 8.56 10.73
N ALA A 240 8.41 7.37 11.23
CA ALA A 240 8.32 7.12 12.68
C ALA A 240 9.66 7.35 13.40
N GLU A 241 10.77 7.25 12.68
CA GLU A 241 12.15 7.46 13.15
C GLU A 241 12.43 8.89 13.66
N VAL A 242 11.83 9.93 13.05
CA VAL A 242 12.38 11.30 13.17
C VAL A 242 11.63 12.18 14.19
N HIS A 243 10.42 11.79 14.63
CA HIS A 243 9.48 12.79 15.20
C HIS A 243 8.68 12.40 16.46
N SER A 244 8.86 11.21 17.04
CA SER A 244 8.14 10.86 18.27
C SER A 244 8.91 11.25 19.53
N LYS A 245 8.26 11.95 20.47
CA LYS A 245 8.78 12.13 21.85
C LYS A 245 8.85 10.82 22.64
N HIS A 246 8.18 9.77 22.16
CA HIS A 246 8.15 8.40 22.71
C HIS A 246 9.01 7.44 21.87
N GLY A 247 9.64 7.94 20.79
CA GLY A 247 10.77 7.30 20.14
C GLY A 247 11.99 7.57 21.01
N GLY A 248 12.17 6.74 22.05
CA GLY A 248 13.43 6.73 22.79
C GLY A 248 14.61 6.34 21.88
N PRO A 249 15.84 6.26 22.40
CA PRO A 249 17.03 5.86 21.64
C PRO A 249 16.99 4.44 21.02
N GLY A 250 15.86 3.75 21.09
CA GLY A 250 15.55 2.51 20.41
C GLY A 250 14.43 2.74 19.39
N PHE A 251 14.85 2.75 18.12
CA PHE A 251 14.08 2.63 16.88
C PHE A 251 12.66 2.02 17.04
N CYS A 252 11.62 2.66 16.49
CA CYS A 252 10.30 2.02 16.30
C CYS A 252 9.73 2.48 14.96
N SER A 253 9.79 1.59 13.96
CA SER A 253 9.32 1.83 12.60
C SER A 253 7.87 1.36 12.38
N ASN A 254 7.26 0.73 13.39
CA ASN A 254 5.91 0.19 13.34
C ASN A 254 4.87 1.19 13.90
N PRO A 255 3.98 1.76 13.08
CA PRO A 255 2.92 2.67 13.55
C PRO A 255 2.02 2.11 14.65
N LEU A 256 1.80 0.80 14.66
CA LEU A 256 0.98 0.15 15.67
C LEU A 256 1.69 0.11 17.02
N GLU A 257 3.00 -0.14 17.03
CA GLU A 257 3.82 -0.01 18.24
C GLU A 257 3.95 1.45 18.69
N LEU A 258 4.05 2.40 17.77
CA LEU A 258 4.06 3.83 18.10
C LEU A 258 2.74 4.25 18.78
N ALA A 259 1.61 3.76 18.27
CA ALA A 259 0.31 3.99 18.86
C ALA A 259 0.14 3.29 20.22
N ASN A 260 0.69 2.08 20.39
CA ASN A 260 0.77 1.41 21.69
C ASN A 260 1.60 2.20 22.72
N ARG A 261 2.63 2.92 22.28
CA ARG A 261 3.45 3.81 23.13
C ARG A 261 2.79 5.17 23.44
N SER A 262 1.60 5.44 22.90
CA SER A 262 0.86 6.70 23.12
C SER A 262 -0.04 6.59 24.37
N GLU A 263 -0.17 7.68 25.13
CA GLU A 263 -0.87 7.67 26.42
C GLU A 263 -2.35 8.09 26.32
N GLY A 264 -3.17 7.62 27.27
CA GLY A 264 -4.55 8.07 27.42
C GLY A 264 -5.47 7.74 26.25
N LEU A 265 -6.32 8.69 25.84
CA LEU A 265 -7.26 8.49 24.73
C LEU A 265 -6.61 8.66 23.34
N GLU A 266 -5.41 9.26 23.28
CA GLU A 266 -4.71 9.57 22.02
C GLU A 266 -4.36 8.30 21.23
N LYS A 267 -3.98 7.21 21.90
CA LYS A 267 -3.69 5.91 21.26
C LYS A 267 -4.86 5.39 20.43
N TYR A 268 -6.09 5.45 20.95
CA TYR A 268 -7.26 4.91 20.26
C TYR A 268 -7.60 5.76 19.04
N ASP A 269 -7.52 7.08 19.16
CA ASP A 269 -7.74 7.99 18.04
C ASP A 269 -6.68 7.83 16.95
N LEU A 270 -5.43 7.57 17.34
CA LEU A 270 -4.35 7.27 16.40
C LEU A 270 -4.62 5.98 15.63
N HIS A 271 -4.99 4.88 16.30
CA HIS A 271 -5.37 3.63 15.62
C HIS A 271 -6.55 3.82 14.66
N ARG A 272 -7.58 4.58 15.05
CA ARG A 272 -8.71 4.90 14.16
C ARG A 272 -8.27 5.68 12.93
N LYS A 273 -7.41 6.71 13.11
CA LYS A 273 -6.86 7.50 12.01
C LYS A 273 -6.07 6.62 11.04
N LEU A 274 -5.21 5.74 11.56
CA LEU A 274 -4.40 4.80 10.77
C LEU A 274 -5.26 3.84 9.94
N ILE A 275 -6.32 3.28 10.53
CA ILE A 275 -7.26 2.40 9.81
C ILE A 275 -7.98 3.17 8.71
N ARG A 276 -8.52 4.36 9.01
CA ARG A 276 -9.22 5.17 8.01
C ARG A 276 -8.32 5.57 6.84
N GLU A 277 -7.06 5.86 7.12
CA GLU A 277 -6.06 6.14 6.09
C GLU A 277 -5.80 4.89 5.22
N ALA A 278 -5.59 3.71 5.83
CA ALA A 278 -5.44 2.45 5.10
C ALA A 278 -6.68 2.09 4.25
N VAL A 279 -7.87 2.36 4.78
CA VAL A 279 -9.15 2.23 4.06
C VAL A 279 -9.21 3.20 2.88
N SER A 280 -8.73 4.44 3.05
CA SER A 280 -8.66 5.41 1.96
C SER A 280 -7.79 4.88 0.81
N TRP A 281 -6.70 4.15 1.11
CA TRP A 281 -5.84 3.53 0.10
C TRP A 281 -6.48 2.33 -0.56
N ALA A 282 -7.24 1.52 0.18
CA ALA A 282 -8.00 0.40 -0.39
C ALA A 282 -8.89 0.86 -1.55
N GLN A 283 -9.42 2.09 -1.48
CA GLN A 283 -10.22 2.67 -2.56
C GLN A 283 -9.43 2.91 -3.86
N TRP A 284 -8.10 2.84 -3.86
CA TRP A 284 -7.26 3.00 -5.06
C TRP A 284 -6.88 1.65 -5.69
N ASN A 285 -7.22 0.55 -5.02
CA ASN A 285 -6.67 -0.77 -5.29
C ASN A 285 -7.78 -1.80 -5.55
N PRO A 286 -7.50 -2.92 -6.22
CA PRO A 286 -8.49 -3.98 -6.44
C PRO A 286 -9.11 -4.52 -5.14
N TYR A 287 -8.37 -4.40 -4.03
CA TYR A 287 -8.78 -4.71 -2.67
C TYR A 287 -8.05 -3.82 -1.64
N GLY A 288 -8.55 -3.81 -0.42
CA GLY A 288 -7.79 -3.46 0.78
C GLY A 288 -7.65 -4.66 1.70
N HIS A 289 -6.48 -4.89 2.26
CA HIS A 289 -6.25 -5.90 3.29
C HIS A 289 -5.70 -5.21 4.54
N LEU A 290 -6.43 -5.32 5.64
CA LEU A 290 -6.10 -4.74 6.94
C LEU A 290 -5.68 -5.88 7.89
N PRO A 291 -4.38 -6.24 7.94
CA PRO A 291 -3.89 -7.24 8.86
C PRO A 291 -3.80 -6.68 10.29
N LEU A 292 -4.63 -7.23 11.18
CA LEU A 292 -4.57 -7.02 12.62
C LEU A 292 -3.90 -8.23 13.26
N GLN A 293 -2.91 -7.98 14.12
CA GLN A 293 -2.20 -9.03 14.83
C GLN A 293 -1.94 -8.62 16.28
N LEU A 294 -1.92 -9.61 17.18
CA LEU A 294 -1.53 -9.42 18.56
C LEU A 294 -0.96 -10.72 19.13
N GLU A 295 0.07 -10.64 19.96
CA GLU A 295 0.54 -11.81 20.71
C GLU A 295 -0.35 -12.05 21.93
N ALA A 296 -0.65 -13.32 22.21
CA ALA A 296 -1.54 -13.70 23.33
C ALA A 296 -1.05 -13.18 24.68
N ILE A 297 0.27 -12.99 24.84
CA ILE A 297 0.86 -12.41 26.05
C ILE A 297 0.29 -11.02 26.39
N TRP A 298 -0.11 -10.23 25.39
CA TRP A 298 -0.65 -8.88 25.58
C TRP A 298 -2.14 -8.86 25.93
N LEU A 299 -2.80 -10.03 25.94
CA LEU A 299 -4.19 -10.20 26.33
C LEU A 299 -4.36 -10.63 27.79
N SER A 300 -3.29 -11.10 28.42
CA SER A 300 -3.26 -11.56 29.81
C SER A 300 -3.39 -10.36 30.78
N GLU A 301 -4.23 -10.48 31.80
CA GLU A 301 -4.35 -9.47 32.88
C GLU A 301 -3.39 -9.72 34.05
N ASP A 302 -2.74 -10.90 34.08
CA ASP A 302 -1.65 -11.19 35.01
C ASP A 302 -0.57 -10.10 34.95
N GLU A 303 -0.04 -9.70 36.11
CA GLU A 303 1.04 -8.71 36.20
C GLU A 303 2.16 -9.07 35.23
N ILE A 304 2.33 -8.21 34.22
CA ILE A 304 3.51 -8.21 33.36
C ILE A 304 4.72 -8.22 34.28
N SER A 305 5.68 -9.11 34.05
CA SER A 305 6.81 -9.25 34.98
C SER A 305 7.47 -7.88 35.21
N PRO A 306 7.98 -7.59 36.42
CA PRO A 306 8.67 -6.33 36.68
C PRO A 306 9.78 -6.04 35.65
N GLU A 307 10.45 -7.08 35.12
CA GLU A 307 11.43 -6.90 34.05
C GLU A 307 10.80 -6.43 32.72
N LEU A 308 9.66 -6.99 32.30
CA LEU A 308 8.93 -6.49 31.12
C LEU A 308 8.39 -5.08 31.33
N HIS A 309 7.88 -4.79 32.53
CA HIS A 309 7.39 -3.45 32.87
C HIS A 309 8.53 -2.41 32.84
N ASP A 310 9.74 -2.77 33.29
CA ASP A 310 10.92 -1.89 33.21
C ASP A 310 11.45 -1.74 31.78
N MET A 311 11.37 -2.78 30.96
CA MET A 311 11.79 -2.75 29.56
C MET A 311 10.80 -2.05 28.64
N TYR A 312 9.50 -2.13 28.98
CA TYR A 312 8.39 -1.60 28.19
C TYR A 312 7.36 -0.91 29.10
N PRO A 313 7.70 0.20 29.78
CA PRO A 313 6.85 0.84 30.79
C PRO A 313 5.54 1.45 30.27
N THR A 314 5.35 1.45 28.95
CA THR A 314 4.11 1.91 28.29
C THR A 314 3.19 0.75 27.87
N PHE A 315 3.65 -0.50 27.94
CA PHE A 315 2.90 -1.69 27.55
C PHE A 315 2.20 -2.27 28.79
N ASN A 316 1.08 -1.68 29.20
CA ASN A 316 0.16 -2.27 30.20
C ASN A 316 -1.16 -2.71 29.51
N SER A 317 -2.08 -3.33 30.26
CA SER A 317 -3.42 -3.91 29.93
C SER A 317 -4.31 -3.24 28.86
N ALA A 318 -3.92 -2.06 28.38
CA ALA A 318 -4.47 -1.29 27.27
C ALA A 318 -4.46 -1.96 25.89
N ASN A 319 -3.59 -2.96 25.64
CA ASN A 319 -3.39 -3.53 24.29
C ASN A 319 -4.61 -4.33 23.80
N THR A 320 -5.36 -4.91 24.73
CA THR A 320 -6.62 -5.60 24.45
C THR A 320 -7.67 -4.62 23.90
N GLU A 321 -7.82 -3.45 24.53
CA GLU A 321 -8.74 -2.39 24.07
C GLU A 321 -8.31 -1.76 22.74
N VAL A 322 -7.00 -1.73 22.47
CA VAL A 322 -6.46 -1.31 21.18
C VAL A 322 -6.90 -2.26 20.07
N LEU A 323 -6.75 -3.57 20.25
CA LEU A 323 -7.21 -4.56 19.27
C LEU A 323 -8.71 -4.43 19.03
N TYR A 324 -9.51 -4.23 20.08
CA TYR A 324 -10.95 -4.01 19.94
C TYR A 324 -11.27 -2.74 19.15
N THR A 325 -10.57 -1.64 19.46
CA THR A 325 -10.71 -0.39 18.71
C THR A 325 -10.40 -0.59 17.22
N GLN A 326 -9.38 -1.40 16.92
CA GLN A 326 -9.01 -1.70 15.54
C GLN A 326 -10.09 -2.52 14.83
N ILE A 327 -10.59 -3.57 15.47
CA ILE A 327 -11.67 -4.42 14.93
C ILE A 327 -12.93 -3.57 14.70
N GLU A 328 -13.37 -2.80 15.70
CA GLU A 328 -14.55 -1.93 15.61
C GLU A 328 -14.43 -0.94 14.45
N GLU A 329 -13.28 -0.28 14.30
CA GLU A 329 -13.09 0.70 13.24
C GLU A 329 -13.03 0.03 11.86
N CYS A 330 -12.38 -1.14 11.73
CA CYS A 330 -12.39 -1.92 10.49
C CYS A 330 -13.82 -2.28 10.07
N LEU A 331 -14.62 -2.83 10.99
CA LEU A 331 -16.02 -3.19 10.76
C LEU A 331 -16.86 -1.95 10.41
N ARG A 332 -16.65 -0.82 11.11
CA ARG A 332 -17.32 0.45 10.84
C ARG A 332 -16.99 1.00 9.45
N CYS A 333 -15.77 0.78 8.97
CA CYS A 333 -15.36 1.10 7.61
C CYS A 333 -15.89 0.13 6.53
N GLY A 334 -16.58 -0.95 6.95
CA GLY A 334 -17.14 -1.95 6.06
C GLY A 334 -16.17 -3.07 5.67
N ALA A 335 -15.09 -3.28 6.44
CA ALA A 335 -14.17 -4.37 6.20
C ALA A 335 -14.84 -5.73 6.46
N LYS A 336 -14.66 -6.67 5.54
CA LYS A 336 -15.14 -8.05 5.67
C LYS A 336 -14.10 -8.86 6.47
N PRO A 337 -14.49 -9.45 7.62
CA PRO A 337 -13.57 -10.25 8.39
C PRO A 337 -13.37 -11.62 7.72
N VAL A 338 -12.10 -12.00 7.54
CA VAL A 338 -11.68 -13.26 6.92
C VAL A 338 -10.42 -13.78 7.62
N THR A 339 -10.16 -15.08 7.48
CA THR A 339 -8.87 -15.69 7.86
C THR A 339 -7.82 -15.46 6.76
N PHE A 340 -6.55 -15.79 7.01
CA PHE A 340 -5.50 -15.71 5.99
C PHE A 340 -5.81 -16.60 4.79
N ALA A 341 -6.20 -17.86 5.04
CA ALA A 341 -6.63 -18.78 3.97
C ALA A 341 -7.88 -18.27 3.23
N GLY A 342 -8.87 -17.72 3.95
CA GLY A 342 -10.08 -17.16 3.34
C GLY A 342 -9.79 -15.96 2.43
N PHE A 343 -8.88 -15.07 2.85
CA PHE A 343 -8.41 -13.97 2.01
C PHE A 343 -7.66 -14.50 0.78
N ALA A 344 -6.79 -15.50 0.94
CA ALA A 344 -6.04 -16.09 -0.16
C ALA A 344 -6.94 -16.74 -1.23
N ASP A 345 -8.02 -17.40 -0.82
CA ASP A 345 -9.02 -17.96 -1.75
C ASP A 345 -9.74 -16.86 -2.52
N TRP A 346 -10.16 -15.80 -1.83
CA TRP A 346 -10.76 -14.64 -2.49
C TRP A 346 -9.77 -14.00 -3.47
N HIS A 347 -8.53 -13.75 -3.04
CA HIS A 347 -7.49 -13.12 -3.85
C HIS A 347 -7.22 -13.93 -5.12
N ARG A 348 -7.08 -15.26 -4.99
CA ARG A 348 -6.85 -16.17 -6.11
C ARG A 348 -8.00 -16.14 -7.12
N ALA A 349 -9.25 -16.11 -6.64
CA ALA A 349 -10.42 -16.13 -7.50
C ALA A 349 -10.69 -14.81 -8.23
N HIS A 350 -10.27 -13.66 -7.67
CA HIS A 350 -10.69 -12.33 -8.16
C HIS A 350 -9.56 -11.45 -8.69
N VAL A 351 -8.33 -11.64 -8.20
CA VAL A 351 -7.16 -10.83 -8.58
C VAL A 351 -6.28 -11.58 -9.58
N GLY A 352 -6.14 -12.89 -9.41
CA GLY A 352 -5.39 -13.76 -10.31
C GLY A 352 -3.89 -13.77 -10.05
N ASP A 353 -3.16 -12.72 -10.45
CA ASP A 353 -1.71 -12.57 -10.30
C ASP A 353 -1.34 -11.51 -9.24
N THR A 354 -0.06 -11.15 -9.12
CA THR A 354 0.37 -10.06 -8.22
C THR A 354 -0.37 -8.78 -8.57
N ALA A 355 -1.14 -8.28 -7.60
CA ALA A 355 -2.01 -7.14 -7.76
C ALA A 355 -1.22 -5.90 -8.19
N GLU A 356 -1.76 -5.16 -9.16
CA GLU A 356 -1.24 -3.84 -9.46
C GLU A 356 -1.83 -2.84 -8.47
N MET A 357 -1.00 -2.37 -7.53
CA MET A 357 -1.46 -1.49 -6.45
C MET A 357 -0.85 -0.10 -6.54
N VAL A 358 -1.66 0.91 -6.23
CA VAL A 358 -1.29 2.30 -5.99
C VAL A 358 -1.37 2.58 -4.51
N GLN A 359 -0.23 2.86 -3.90
CA GLN A 359 -0.17 3.34 -2.52
C GLN A 359 -0.02 4.85 -2.55
N HIS A 360 -1.02 5.62 -2.11
CA HIS A 360 -0.97 7.08 -2.04
C HIS A 360 -1.15 7.54 -0.61
N HIS A 361 -0.13 8.19 -0.04
CA HIS A 361 -0.16 8.59 1.36
C HIS A 361 -0.45 10.08 1.50
N GLU A 362 -1.53 10.49 2.16
CA GLU A 362 -1.56 11.85 2.71
C GLU A 362 -0.88 11.82 4.08
N ASP A 363 -0.16 12.87 4.47
CA ASP A 363 0.51 12.90 5.79
C ASP A 363 -0.56 12.74 6.89
N PRO A 364 -0.66 11.57 7.54
CA PRO A 364 -1.82 11.27 8.39
C PRO A 364 -1.67 11.91 9.78
N LEU A 365 -0.49 12.47 10.08
CA LEU A 365 -0.13 13.03 11.38
C LEU A 365 0.43 14.46 11.27
N PRO A 366 -0.30 15.41 10.65
CA PRO A 366 0.17 16.78 10.50
C PRO A 366 0.42 17.48 11.85
N GLU A 367 -0.21 17.00 12.92
CA GLU A 367 -0.12 17.52 14.28
C GLU A 367 1.23 17.19 14.96
N VAL A 368 1.93 16.16 14.48
CA VAL A 368 3.27 15.77 14.98
C VAL A 368 4.39 16.65 14.38
N ARG A 369 4.07 17.43 13.34
CA ARG A 369 5.02 18.32 12.60
C ARG A 369 5.74 19.36 13.45
N ASN A 370 5.25 19.68 14.64
CA ASN A 370 5.84 20.72 15.49
C ASN A 370 6.85 20.20 16.52
N ARG A 371 7.30 18.93 16.43
CA ARG A 371 8.19 18.31 17.43
C ARG A 371 9.58 17.92 16.91
N GLY A 372 9.88 18.12 15.63
CA GLY A 372 11.24 18.03 15.05
C GLY A 372 11.34 18.88 13.78
N LYS A 373 12.46 19.59 13.61
CA LYS A 373 12.64 20.65 12.60
C LYS A 373 12.52 20.14 11.15
N ASP A 374 11.68 20.81 10.37
CA ASP A 374 11.81 21.09 8.93
C ASP A 374 12.19 19.94 7.97
N ALA A 375 11.40 18.87 7.92
CA ALA A 375 11.40 17.95 6.78
C ALA A 375 10.01 17.82 6.17
N HIS A 376 9.71 18.67 5.18
CA HIS A 376 8.59 18.46 4.26
C HIS A 376 8.87 17.20 3.41
N VAL A 377 8.45 16.03 3.88
CA VAL A 377 8.50 14.83 3.04
C VAL A 377 7.24 14.83 2.16
N PRO A 378 7.36 14.97 0.83
CA PRO A 378 6.20 14.89 -0.03
C PRO A 378 5.61 13.46 0.07
N PRO A 379 4.28 13.30 0.17
CA PRO A 379 3.54 12.11 -0.26
C PRO A 379 4.26 11.28 -1.34
N LEU A 380 4.48 10.01 -1.03
CA LEU A 380 4.99 8.99 -1.94
C LEU A 380 3.81 8.29 -2.61
N VAL A 381 3.93 8.04 -3.93
CA VAL A 381 3.09 7.06 -4.61
C VAL A 381 3.93 5.86 -5.00
N LEU A 382 3.47 4.66 -4.63
CA LEU A 382 4.03 3.41 -5.12
C LEU A 382 3.07 2.81 -6.15
N TYR A 383 3.55 2.52 -7.36
CA TYR A 383 2.87 1.65 -8.31
C TYR A 383 3.67 0.37 -8.45
N GLY A 384 3.07 -0.80 -8.26
CA GLY A 384 3.74 -2.05 -8.61
C GLY A 384 2.95 -2.90 -9.60
N SER A 385 3.67 -3.78 -10.26
CA SER A 385 3.21 -4.79 -11.21
C SER A 385 3.92 -6.09 -10.91
N SER A 386 3.51 -7.19 -11.56
CA SER A 386 4.15 -8.50 -11.41
C SER A 386 5.66 -8.51 -11.74
N LYS A 387 6.20 -7.46 -12.38
CA LYS A 387 7.61 -7.39 -12.79
C LYS A 387 8.37 -6.19 -12.27
N ARG A 388 7.70 -5.14 -11.78
CA ARG A 388 8.32 -3.83 -11.51
C ARG A 388 7.60 -3.05 -10.42
N GLN A 389 8.34 -2.27 -9.63
CA GLN A 389 7.81 -1.20 -8.78
C GLN A 389 8.28 0.17 -9.25
N PHE A 390 7.45 1.19 -9.03
CA PHE A 390 7.66 2.57 -9.43
C PHE A 390 7.33 3.49 -8.25
N TRP A 391 8.23 4.41 -7.95
CA TRP A 391 8.16 5.31 -6.80
C TRP A 391 8.02 6.75 -7.31
N PHE A 392 7.04 7.50 -6.80
CA PHE A 392 6.77 8.88 -7.23
C PHE A 392 6.66 9.83 -6.03
N ASP A 393 7.38 10.95 -6.07
CA ASP A 393 7.15 12.05 -5.12
C ASP A 393 6.03 12.95 -5.64
N ARG A 394 4.99 13.25 -4.84
CA ARG A 394 3.81 14.07 -5.25
C ARG A 394 4.15 15.45 -5.80
N GLY A 395 5.36 15.97 -5.53
CA GLY A 395 5.79 17.32 -5.91
C GLY A 395 6.63 17.43 -7.19
N ARG A 396 7.06 16.32 -7.80
CA ARG A 396 7.99 16.31 -8.93
C ARG A 396 7.33 15.57 -10.09
N GLY A 397 7.13 16.23 -11.23
CA GLY A 397 6.32 15.74 -12.37
C GLY A 397 6.72 14.36 -12.92
N PHE A 398 7.39 14.30 -14.06
CA PHE A 398 8.08 13.07 -14.46
C PHE A 398 9.19 12.78 -13.44
N ASN A 399 9.39 11.52 -13.08
CA ASN A 399 10.52 11.11 -12.26
C ASN A 399 11.25 9.99 -12.99
N TYR A 400 12.56 9.88 -12.76
CA TYR A 400 13.25 8.66 -13.15
C TYR A 400 12.55 7.49 -12.44
N VAL A 401 12.22 6.46 -13.20
CA VAL A 401 11.71 5.24 -12.56
C VAL A 401 12.88 4.61 -11.84
N ARG A 402 12.90 4.68 -10.51
CA ARG A 402 13.70 3.72 -9.74
C ARG A 402 13.15 2.33 -10.02
N ARG A 403 13.75 1.68 -11.01
CA ARG A 403 13.42 0.32 -11.39
C ARG A 403 13.98 -0.60 -10.32
N TYR A 404 13.14 -1.02 -9.38
CA TYR A 404 13.39 -2.29 -8.72
C TYR A 404 13.05 -3.38 -9.73
N SER A 405 14.02 -3.72 -10.58
CA SER A 405 13.91 -4.93 -11.37
C SER A 405 13.99 -6.07 -10.38
N TYR A 406 12.95 -6.91 -10.32
CA TYR A 406 12.97 -8.14 -9.54
C TYR A 406 13.90 -9.20 -10.16
N THR A 407 14.94 -8.76 -10.86
CA THR A 407 15.94 -9.65 -11.45
C THR A 407 16.59 -10.41 -10.29
N PRO A 408 16.58 -11.75 -10.34
CA PRO A 408 17.08 -12.53 -9.24
C PRO A 408 18.59 -12.26 -9.10
N VAL A 409 19.01 -11.99 -7.86
CA VAL A 409 20.40 -11.77 -7.42
C VAL A 409 20.95 -10.37 -7.72
N VAL A 410 20.54 -9.38 -6.91
CA VAL A 410 21.41 -8.24 -6.61
C VAL A 410 22.18 -8.63 -5.34
N PRO A 411 23.52 -8.71 -5.37
CA PRO A 411 24.33 -8.96 -4.18
C PRO A 411 23.99 -7.97 -3.06
N GLU A 412 23.93 -8.43 -1.81
CA GLU A 412 23.52 -7.64 -0.64
C GLU A 412 24.33 -6.34 -0.47
N GLU A 413 25.61 -6.40 -0.83
CA GLU A 413 26.56 -5.28 -0.92
C GLU A 413 26.20 -4.20 -1.96
N GLN A 414 25.39 -4.53 -2.98
CA GLN A 414 24.82 -3.56 -3.93
C GLN A 414 23.51 -2.96 -3.43
N ILE A 415 22.73 -3.68 -2.59
CA ILE A 415 21.48 -3.19 -1.98
C ILE A 415 21.75 -2.06 -0.98
N VAL A 416 22.86 -2.11 -0.25
CA VAL A 416 23.29 -1.04 0.67
C VAL A 416 23.68 0.23 -0.09
N ASN A 417 24.24 0.09 -1.29
CA ASN A 417 24.65 1.20 -2.16
C ASN A 417 23.53 1.77 -3.06
N GLU A 418 22.37 1.11 -3.15
CA GLU A 418 21.17 1.65 -3.82
C GLU A 418 20.35 2.61 -2.93
N TYR A 419 20.73 2.75 -1.66
CA TYR A 419 20.17 3.73 -0.73
C TYR A 419 21.23 4.71 -0.18
N PRO A 420 21.78 5.57 -1.04
CA PRO A 420 22.08 6.93 -0.63
C PRO A 420 21.38 7.93 -1.56
N PHE A 421 20.70 8.91 -0.97
CA PHE A 421 19.96 9.97 -1.65
C PHE A 421 20.87 10.98 -2.38
N ASP A 422 22.18 10.82 -2.34
CA ASP A 422 23.15 11.86 -2.73
C ASP A 422 23.68 11.72 -4.17
N SER A 423 23.53 10.56 -4.82
CA SER A 423 24.11 10.26 -6.15
C SER A 423 23.10 10.14 -7.30
N GLU A 424 21.81 10.42 -7.08
CA GLU A 424 20.80 10.30 -8.14
C GLU A 424 21.07 11.25 -9.32
N PRO A 425 20.84 10.80 -10.58
CA PRO A 425 20.83 11.68 -11.74
C PRO A 425 19.78 12.76 -11.54
N ARG A 426 20.23 14.02 -11.46
CA ARG A 426 19.34 15.17 -11.28
C ARG A 426 18.58 15.44 -12.57
N VAL A 427 17.40 14.85 -12.70
CA VAL A 427 16.44 15.22 -13.74
C VAL A 427 15.79 16.53 -13.30
N TYR A 428 16.31 17.66 -13.78
CA TYR A 428 15.65 18.95 -13.55
C TYR A 428 14.54 19.13 -14.58
N LEU A 429 13.34 18.70 -14.22
CA LEU A 429 12.14 19.03 -14.98
C LEU A 429 11.76 20.47 -14.70
N ARG A 430 12.30 21.36 -15.51
CA ARG A 430 11.84 22.74 -15.55
C ARG A 430 10.57 22.79 -16.39
N ILE A 431 9.42 22.56 -15.76
CA ILE A 431 8.14 23.04 -16.28
C ILE A 431 8.33 24.56 -16.47
N LYS A 432 8.46 25.05 -17.71
CA LYS A 432 8.81 26.45 -17.97
C LYS A 432 7.78 27.35 -17.28
N HIS A 433 8.32 28.31 -16.53
CA HIS A 433 7.67 29.33 -15.71
C HIS A 433 6.14 29.46 -15.77
N SER A 434 5.55 29.34 -14.57
CA SER A 434 4.18 29.66 -14.15
C SER A 434 3.13 28.55 -14.32
N ALA A 435 3.06 27.73 -13.27
CA ALA A 435 1.87 27.13 -12.67
C ALA A 435 0.94 26.26 -13.56
N ASN A 436 0.91 24.98 -13.16
CA ASN A 436 -0.17 24.00 -13.33
C ASN A 436 -0.23 23.27 -14.68
N VAL A 437 -0.03 21.94 -14.60
CA VAL A 437 -0.31 20.99 -15.69
C VAL A 437 -1.72 21.22 -16.21
N ARG A 438 -1.89 21.23 -17.54
CA ARG A 438 -3.20 21.43 -18.18
C ARG A 438 -3.71 20.14 -18.81
N THR A 439 -4.90 19.75 -18.37
CA THR A 439 -5.61 18.55 -18.80
C THR A 439 -7.06 18.89 -19.05
N GLY A 440 -7.67 18.25 -20.06
CA GLY A 440 -9.08 18.42 -20.38
C GLY A 440 -9.30 18.79 -21.84
N LEU A 441 -10.49 19.34 -22.12
CA LEU A 441 -10.93 19.69 -23.46
C LEU A 441 -10.25 20.96 -23.98
N VAL A 442 -9.69 20.86 -25.18
CA VAL A 442 -9.20 21.96 -26.00
C VAL A 442 -10.24 22.22 -27.07
N ILE A 443 -10.88 23.39 -27.01
CA ILE A 443 -11.87 23.85 -27.99
C ILE A 443 -11.21 24.92 -28.86
N ARG A 444 -11.09 24.67 -30.16
CA ARG A 444 -10.52 25.63 -31.11
C ARG A 444 -11.33 25.65 -32.41
N PRO A 445 -11.11 26.64 -33.30
CA PRO A 445 -11.80 26.71 -34.59
C PRO A 445 -11.63 25.45 -35.44
N GLU A 446 -10.48 24.79 -35.37
CA GLU A 446 -10.18 23.55 -36.10
C GLU A 446 -10.90 22.30 -35.55
N GLY A 447 -11.43 22.35 -34.32
CA GLY A 447 -12.13 21.23 -33.70
C GLY A 447 -12.00 21.19 -32.17
N VAL A 448 -12.58 20.15 -31.58
CA VAL A 448 -12.49 19.87 -30.14
C VAL A 448 -11.80 18.53 -29.92
N HIS A 449 -10.83 18.52 -29.01
CA HIS A 449 -10.10 17.33 -28.61
C HIS A 449 -9.75 17.38 -27.13
N TYR A 450 -9.47 16.24 -26.53
CA TYR A 450 -8.85 16.16 -25.21
C TYR A 450 -7.33 16.19 -25.38
N GLU A 451 -6.63 16.98 -24.57
CA GLU A 451 -5.17 17.09 -24.61
C GLU A 451 -4.57 17.23 -23.21
N LEU A 452 -3.47 16.51 -23.00
CA LEU A 452 -2.49 16.81 -21.97
C LEU A 452 -1.43 17.75 -22.57
N SER A 453 -1.37 19.00 -22.10
CA SER A 453 -0.48 20.01 -22.68
C SER A 453 0.42 20.68 -21.64
N GLN A 454 1.49 21.31 -22.14
CA GLN A 454 2.52 22.06 -21.39
C GLN A 454 3.55 21.22 -20.61
N PHE A 455 4.13 20.21 -21.26
CA PHE A 455 5.31 19.50 -20.78
C PHE A 455 6.52 19.90 -21.62
N ASP A 456 7.39 20.74 -21.06
CA ASP A 456 8.75 20.90 -21.56
C ASP A 456 9.63 19.92 -20.79
N LEU A 457 9.94 18.78 -21.41
CA LEU A 457 10.75 17.72 -20.78
C LEU A 457 12.19 17.86 -21.26
N THR A 458 13.09 18.31 -20.39
CA THR A 458 14.53 18.29 -20.65
C THR A 458 15.20 17.24 -19.79
N ALA A 459 15.78 16.21 -20.41
CA ALA A 459 16.60 15.21 -19.71
C ALA A 459 18.09 15.54 -19.87
N TYR A 460 18.85 15.53 -18.77
CA TYR A 460 20.28 15.83 -18.78
C TYR A 460 21.14 14.64 -19.23
N ASP A 461 20.63 13.44 -18.96
CA ASP A 461 21.15 12.16 -19.41
C ASP A 461 20.03 11.40 -20.13
N GLY A 462 20.39 10.55 -21.09
CA GLY A 462 19.41 9.69 -21.76
C GLY A 462 19.16 8.46 -20.89
N ASP A 463 17.92 8.23 -20.50
CA ASP A 463 17.54 7.04 -19.73
C ASP A 463 16.27 6.40 -20.33
N PRO A 464 16.25 5.08 -20.55
CA PRO A 464 15.12 4.40 -21.16
C PRO A 464 13.80 4.44 -20.37
N ASP A 465 13.77 4.60 -19.04
CA ASP A 465 12.50 4.55 -18.28
C ASP A 465 12.27 5.74 -17.35
N TYR A 466 11.34 6.59 -17.77
CA TYR A 466 10.72 7.62 -16.97
C TYR A 466 9.23 7.31 -16.75
N ALA A 467 8.71 7.72 -15.59
CA ALA A 467 7.27 7.68 -15.35
C ALA A 467 6.79 8.94 -14.61
N ALA A 468 5.54 9.32 -14.85
CA ALA A 468 4.88 10.41 -14.15
C ALA A 468 3.52 10.00 -13.64
N ILE A 469 3.08 10.61 -12.54
CA ILE A 469 1.68 10.59 -12.14
C ILE A 469 1.05 11.92 -12.50
N LEU A 470 0.01 11.83 -13.31
CA LEU A 470 -0.89 12.92 -13.63
C LEU A 470 -2.11 12.85 -12.71
N TRP A 471 -2.11 13.69 -11.69
CA TRP A 471 -3.30 13.98 -10.91
C TRP A 471 -4.25 14.85 -11.72
N HIS A 472 -5.55 14.63 -11.57
CA HIS A 472 -6.59 15.37 -12.31
C HIS A 472 -6.40 15.24 -13.82
N ALA A 473 -6.32 14.00 -14.30
CA ALA A 473 -6.18 13.71 -15.72
C ALA A 473 -7.36 14.27 -16.55
N ASN A 474 -8.54 14.41 -15.95
CA ASN A 474 -9.77 14.95 -16.53
C ASN A 474 -10.13 14.35 -17.89
N ILE A 475 -9.79 13.07 -18.08
CA ILE A 475 -10.15 12.33 -19.28
C ILE A 475 -11.67 12.14 -19.23
N PRO A 476 -12.43 12.59 -20.23
CA PRO A 476 -13.88 12.41 -20.24
C PRO A 476 -14.25 10.93 -20.08
N SER A 477 -15.31 10.65 -19.31
CA SER A 477 -15.74 9.28 -18.98
C SER A 477 -15.99 8.40 -20.21
N TYR A 478 -16.44 9.01 -21.31
CA TYR A 478 -16.75 8.36 -22.57
C TYR A 478 -15.54 8.13 -23.50
N VAL A 479 -14.41 8.78 -23.25
CA VAL A 479 -13.16 8.53 -23.98
C VAL A 479 -12.50 7.34 -23.35
N LYS A 480 -12.38 6.19 -24.02
CA LYS A 480 -11.70 5.02 -23.46
C LYS A 480 -10.19 5.12 -23.67
N ASP A 481 -9.42 4.26 -23.00
CA ASP A 481 -7.96 4.23 -23.13
C ASP A 481 -7.54 3.88 -24.58
N GLU A 482 -8.32 3.05 -25.28
CA GLU A 482 -8.12 2.73 -26.72
C GLU A 482 -8.33 3.94 -27.66
N ASP A 483 -9.08 4.97 -27.21
CA ASP A 483 -9.35 6.19 -27.98
C ASP A 483 -8.28 7.27 -27.76
N ILE A 484 -7.26 7.00 -26.93
CA ILE A 484 -6.16 7.94 -26.62
C ILE A 484 -4.96 7.61 -27.48
N THR A 485 -4.57 8.58 -28.31
CA THR A 485 -3.33 8.54 -29.07
C THR A 485 -2.18 9.00 -28.18
N ILE A 486 -1.12 8.19 -28.14
CA ILE A 486 0.16 8.55 -27.54
C ILE A 486 1.26 8.73 -28.59
N GLY A 487 2.28 9.53 -28.29
CA GLY A 487 3.41 9.76 -29.18
C GLY A 487 4.52 10.63 -28.57
N GLY A 488 5.53 10.95 -29.38
CA GLY A 488 6.76 11.58 -28.90
C GLY A 488 7.59 10.60 -28.06
N ALA A 489 7.99 11.05 -26.87
CA ALA A 489 8.72 10.24 -25.90
C ALA A 489 7.83 9.29 -25.08
N LEU A 490 6.50 9.44 -25.12
CA LEU A 490 5.59 8.52 -24.43
C LEU A 490 5.61 7.15 -25.10
N LYS A 491 5.77 6.11 -24.28
CA LYS A 491 5.74 4.69 -24.68
C LYS A 491 4.50 3.98 -24.19
N GLY A 492 3.86 4.51 -23.15
CA GLY A 492 2.66 3.92 -22.60
C GLY A 492 2.02 4.82 -21.56
N PHE A 493 0.84 4.42 -21.13
CA PHE A 493 0.14 5.04 -20.02
C PHE A 493 -0.84 4.06 -19.39
N LYS A 494 -1.36 4.43 -18.23
CA LYS A 494 -2.43 3.71 -17.54
C LYS A 494 -3.35 4.71 -16.85
N THR A 495 -4.65 4.64 -17.12
CA THR A 495 -5.61 5.50 -16.42
C THR A 495 -6.18 4.81 -15.18
N ILE A 496 -6.46 5.61 -14.15
CA ILE A 496 -7.21 5.21 -12.95
C ILE A 496 -8.39 6.16 -12.84
N ARG A 497 -9.41 5.90 -13.66
CA ARG A 497 -10.56 6.80 -13.89
C ARG A 497 -11.39 7.12 -12.66
N PRO A 498 -11.71 6.18 -11.75
CA PRO A 498 -12.44 6.49 -10.50
C PRO A 498 -11.73 7.54 -9.65
N LYS A 499 -10.44 7.76 -9.91
CA LYS A 499 -9.56 8.64 -9.18
C LYS A 499 -9.08 9.85 -9.98
N ASN A 500 -9.56 9.97 -11.22
CA ASN A 500 -9.16 11.04 -12.11
C ASN A 500 -7.64 11.15 -12.26
N LEU A 501 -6.96 10.02 -12.43
CA LEU A 501 -5.50 9.92 -12.49
C LEU A 501 -5.03 9.19 -13.74
N ALA A 502 -3.83 9.52 -14.23
CA ALA A 502 -3.11 8.71 -15.21
C ALA A 502 -1.65 8.55 -14.80
N ILE A 503 -1.10 7.36 -15.00
CA ILE A 503 0.35 7.09 -14.93
C ILE A 503 0.86 7.12 -16.36
N LEU A 504 1.90 7.91 -16.62
CA LEU A 504 2.51 8.06 -17.93
C LEU A 504 3.88 7.42 -17.93
N PHE A 505 4.24 6.69 -18.99
CA PHE A 505 5.55 6.05 -19.16
C PHE A 505 6.24 6.62 -20.39
N ALA A 506 7.49 7.06 -20.25
CA ALA A 506 8.25 7.71 -21.31
C ALA A 506 9.71 7.25 -21.36
N GLU A 507 10.30 7.30 -22.56
CA GLU A 507 11.73 7.14 -22.81
C GLU A 507 12.28 8.51 -23.21
N LEU A 508 13.02 9.17 -22.33
CA LEU A 508 13.51 10.53 -22.59
C LEU A 508 14.94 10.47 -23.13
N ALA A 509 15.14 11.05 -24.31
CA ALA A 509 16.47 11.30 -24.84
C ALA A 509 17.10 12.52 -24.14
N LYS A 510 18.44 12.56 -24.08
CA LYS A 510 19.16 13.74 -23.61
C LYS A 510 18.76 14.97 -24.44
N GLY A 511 18.34 16.04 -23.77
CA GLY A 511 17.81 17.24 -24.40
C GLY A 511 16.29 17.34 -24.31
N GLU A 512 15.68 18.08 -25.23
CA GLU A 512 14.24 18.35 -25.26
C GLU A 512 13.44 17.17 -25.81
N ASN A 513 12.36 16.82 -25.13
CA ASN A 513 11.45 15.76 -25.53
C ASN A 513 10.02 16.32 -25.63
N SER A 514 9.26 15.81 -26.59
CA SER A 514 7.82 16.07 -26.70
C SER A 514 7.04 14.86 -26.20
N ILE A 515 5.85 15.11 -25.66
CA ILE A 515 4.89 14.04 -25.35
C ILE A 515 3.57 14.36 -26.03
N VAL A 516 2.94 13.35 -26.60
CA VAL A 516 1.60 13.44 -27.17
C VAL A 516 0.71 12.49 -26.38
N PHE A 517 -0.37 13.03 -25.80
CA PHE A 517 -1.41 12.27 -25.11
C PHE A 517 -2.74 12.98 -25.37
N ARG A 518 -3.50 12.47 -26.34
CA ARG A 518 -4.61 13.19 -26.97
C ARG A 518 -5.74 12.25 -27.38
N SER A 519 -6.98 12.73 -27.41
CA SER A 519 -8.10 12.05 -28.07
C SER A 519 -8.97 13.05 -28.83
N ASP A 520 -9.32 12.74 -30.07
CA ASP A 520 -10.22 13.57 -30.89
C ASP A 520 -11.71 13.20 -30.72
N LEU A 521 -12.02 12.16 -29.94
CA LEU A 521 -13.39 11.72 -29.69
C LEU A 521 -14.32 12.83 -29.14
N PRO A 522 -13.87 13.75 -28.26
CA PRO A 522 -14.70 14.86 -27.79
C PRO A 522 -15.27 15.74 -28.91
N GLY A 523 -14.62 15.83 -30.08
CA GLY A 523 -15.09 16.60 -31.23
C GLY A 523 -16.42 16.11 -31.82
N LYS A 524 -16.84 14.88 -31.50
CA LYS A 524 -18.17 14.36 -31.88
C LYS A 524 -19.29 14.85 -30.97
N HIS A 525 -18.94 15.28 -29.76
CA HIS A 525 -19.89 15.53 -28.67
C HIS A 525 -19.96 17.00 -28.26
N VAL A 526 -18.82 17.70 -28.36
CA VAL A 526 -18.66 19.07 -27.89
C VAL A 526 -18.44 20.02 -29.05
N ARG A 527 -19.21 21.10 -29.12
CA ARG A 527 -19.05 22.15 -30.15
C ARG A 527 -19.55 23.50 -29.69
N ILE A 528 -18.98 24.57 -30.24
CA ILE A 528 -19.54 25.92 -30.13
C ILE A 528 -20.73 26.00 -31.08
N VAL A 529 -21.93 26.25 -30.56
CA VAL A 529 -23.17 26.33 -31.36
C VAL A 529 -23.58 27.78 -31.67
N SER A 530 -23.15 28.75 -30.87
CA SER A 530 -23.32 30.17 -31.15
C SER A 530 -22.18 30.98 -30.52
N ALA A 531 -21.76 32.06 -31.17
CA ALA A 531 -20.82 33.06 -30.68
C ALA A 531 -21.21 34.42 -31.25
N GLU A 532 -21.85 35.27 -30.45
CA GLU A 532 -22.47 36.50 -30.94
C GLU A 532 -22.48 37.64 -29.90
N THR A 533 -22.68 38.88 -30.38
CA THR A 533 -22.81 40.04 -29.49
C THR A 533 -24.26 40.24 -29.08
N VAL A 534 -24.54 40.19 -27.79
CA VAL A 534 -25.86 40.40 -27.18
C VAL A 534 -25.79 41.60 -26.24
N GLY A 535 -26.22 42.76 -26.71
CA GLY A 535 -26.15 44.00 -25.94
C GLY A 535 -24.70 44.37 -25.57
N LYS A 536 -24.40 44.45 -24.27
CA LYS A 536 -23.04 44.72 -23.74
C LYS A 536 -22.24 43.45 -23.45
N ARG A 537 -22.57 42.33 -24.09
CA ARG A 537 -21.90 41.04 -23.89
C ARG A 537 -21.57 40.39 -25.21
N PHE A 538 -20.48 39.65 -25.25
CA PHE A 538 -20.23 38.65 -26.27
C PHE A 538 -20.51 37.28 -25.67
N GLU A 539 -21.53 36.57 -26.16
CA GLU A 539 -21.98 35.29 -25.61
C GLU A 539 -21.53 34.13 -26.51
N VAL A 540 -20.93 33.11 -25.89
CA VAL A 540 -20.54 31.86 -26.53
C VAL A 540 -21.32 30.72 -25.88
N TRP A 541 -22.01 29.95 -26.70
CA TRP A 541 -22.79 28.79 -26.29
C TRP A 541 -22.07 27.52 -26.74
N ILE A 542 -21.76 26.67 -25.77
CA ILE A 542 -21.06 25.40 -25.97
C ILE A 542 -22.07 24.29 -25.70
N GLU A 543 -22.33 23.45 -26.69
CA GLU A 543 -23.13 22.24 -26.51
C GLU A 543 -22.22 21.04 -26.24
N ASN A 544 -22.64 20.18 -25.30
CA ASN A 544 -22.04 18.89 -25.01
C ASN A 544 -23.15 17.85 -24.84
N ASP A 545 -23.29 16.92 -25.78
CA ASP A 545 -24.32 15.86 -25.72
C ASP A 545 -23.90 14.63 -24.89
N ALA A 546 -22.64 14.59 -24.44
CA ALA A 546 -22.06 13.53 -23.62
C ALA A 546 -22.00 13.92 -22.13
N ASP A 547 -21.26 13.13 -21.34
CA ASP A 547 -21.03 13.42 -19.93
C ASP A 547 -20.22 14.71 -19.73
N GLU A 548 -20.31 15.25 -18.53
CA GLU A 548 -19.62 16.47 -18.13
C GLU A 548 -18.09 16.33 -18.28
N ALA A 549 -17.44 17.41 -18.68
CA ALA A 549 -15.99 17.44 -18.91
C ALA A 549 -15.37 18.74 -18.37
N TYR A 550 -14.05 18.76 -18.27
CA TYR A 550 -13.30 19.93 -17.82
C TYR A 550 -12.58 20.58 -18.99
N LEU A 551 -12.55 21.91 -19.01
CA LEU A 551 -11.90 22.71 -20.04
C LEU A 551 -10.40 22.83 -19.75
N ASN A 552 -9.56 22.43 -20.70
CA ASN A 552 -8.15 22.82 -20.75
C ASN A 552 -8.04 24.25 -21.30
N SER A 553 -8.53 24.47 -22.52
CA SER A 553 -8.53 25.80 -23.14
C SER A 553 -9.63 25.96 -24.20
N ILE A 554 -10.02 27.20 -24.44
CA ILE A 554 -10.95 27.59 -25.49
C ILE A 554 -10.38 28.76 -26.29
N GLU A 555 -10.54 28.69 -27.62
CA GLU A 555 -10.17 29.74 -28.57
C GLU A 555 -11.34 30.05 -29.51
N PHE A 556 -11.63 31.34 -29.71
CA PHE A 556 -12.60 31.81 -30.71
C PHE A 556 -12.30 33.26 -31.10
N ALA A 557 -12.91 33.72 -32.20
CA ALA A 557 -12.81 35.11 -32.65
C ALA A 557 -13.91 35.99 -32.05
N MET A 558 -13.54 37.22 -31.70
CA MET A 558 -14.42 38.30 -31.27
C MET A 558 -14.23 39.51 -32.19
N PRO A 559 -15.19 40.47 -32.25
CA PRO A 559 -15.00 41.73 -32.97
C PRO A 559 -13.75 42.48 -32.47
N THR A 560 -13.01 43.15 -33.36
CA THR A 560 -11.77 43.87 -33.02
C THR A 560 -12.03 45.16 -32.24
N GLY A 561 -11.00 45.73 -31.61
CA GLY A 561 -11.09 47.02 -30.92
C GLY A 561 -11.88 47.05 -29.61
N LEU A 562 -12.44 45.91 -29.17
CA LEU A 562 -13.24 45.82 -27.94
C LEU A 562 -12.42 46.07 -26.65
N ARG A 563 -13.11 46.57 -25.63
CA ARG A 563 -12.64 46.60 -24.23
C ARG A 563 -13.43 45.59 -23.43
N ILE A 564 -12.73 44.74 -22.67
CA ILE A 564 -13.34 43.66 -21.88
C ILE A 564 -13.33 44.07 -20.40
N GLY A 565 -14.48 43.94 -19.74
CA GLY A 565 -14.65 44.28 -18.31
C GLY A 565 -14.48 43.10 -17.37
N GLY A 566 -15.17 41.99 -17.67
CA GLY A 566 -15.25 40.79 -16.87
C GLY A 566 -15.83 39.64 -17.70
N PHE A 567 -16.07 38.49 -17.06
CA PHE A 567 -16.67 37.36 -17.76
C PHE A 567 -17.57 36.53 -16.85
N TRP A 568 -18.60 35.92 -17.42
CA TRP A 568 -19.46 34.93 -16.80
C TRP A 568 -19.16 33.55 -17.38
N TRP A 569 -19.07 32.56 -16.51
CA TRP A 569 -19.12 31.14 -16.89
C TRP A 569 -20.31 30.49 -16.22
N ASP A 570 -21.27 30.06 -17.02
CA ASP A 570 -22.49 29.39 -16.58
C ASP A 570 -23.20 30.10 -15.41
N GLY A 571 -23.34 31.43 -15.53
CA GLY A 571 -23.98 32.27 -14.51
C GLY A 571 -23.05 32.76 -13.40
N HIS A 572 -21.83 32.22 -13.26
CA HIS A 572 -20.85 32.68 -12.28
C HIS A 572 -19.98 33.80 -12.84
N TYR A 573 -20.08 34.99 -12.25
CA TYR A 573 -19.27 36.14 -12.66
C TYR A 573 -17.84 36.08 -12.09
N SER A 574 -16.87 36.44 -12.93
CA SER A 574 -15.51 36.75 -12.53
C SER A 574 -15.11 38.12 -13.05
N ARG A 575 -14.60 38.97 -12.15
CA ARG A 575 -14.08 40.30 -12.48
C ARG A 575 -12.82 40.27 -13.36
N THR A 576 -12.22 39.10 -13.55
CA THR A 576 -11.01 38.93 -14.35
C THR A 576 -10.91 37.53 -14.94
N ILE A 577 -10.46 37.45 -16.20
CA ILE A 577 -10.15 36.19 -16.90
C ILE A 577 -8.90 35.51 -16.33
N PHE A 578 -8.04 36.22 -15.61
CA PHE A 578 -6.82 35.69 -15.00
C PHE A 578 -7.08 34.80 -13.77
N ARG A 579 -8.33 34.75 -13.26
CA ARG A 579 -8.67 33.96 -12.07
C ARG A 579 -8.49 32.45 -12.26
N TYR A 580 -8.63 31.95 -13.48
CA TYR A 580 -8.69 30.52 -13.78
C TYR A 580 -7.38 29.98 -14.35
N GLY A 581 -6.44 30.86 -14.67
CA GLY A 581 -5.64 30.56 -15.82
C GLY A 581 -4.75 31.67 -16.33
N TRP A 582 -4.57 31.55 -17.63
CA TRP A 582 -4.13 32.60 -18.50
C TRP A 582 -5.27 32.88 -19.49
N GLY A 583 -5.45 34.14 -19.85
CA GLY A 583 -6.45 34.55 -20.82
C GLY A 583 -5.92 35.74 -21.61
N HIS A 584 -6.21 35.77 -22.90
CA HIS A 584 -5.73 36.80 -23.81
C HIS A 584 -6.83 37.17 -24.79
N TYR A 585 -6.94 38.47 -25.05
CA TYR A 585 -7.72 39.00 -26.14
C TYR A 585 -6.86 39.99 -26.91
N SER A 586 -6.64 39.72 -28.19
CA SER A 586 -5.92 40.61 -29.08
C SER A 586 -6.91 41.56 -29.76
N ARG A 587 -6.69 42.87 -29.56
CA ARG A 587 -7.54 43.91 -30.14
C ARG A 587 -7.37 44.05 -31.65
N GLU A 588 -6.24 43.59 -32.18
CA GLU A 588 -5.84 43.77 -33.57
C GLU A 588 -6.50 42.71 -34.47
N ASP A 589 -6.44 41.45 -34.07
CA ASP A 589 -6.98 40.31 -34.84
C ASP A 589 -8.27 39.72 -34.25
N GLY A 590 -8.72 40.22 -33.09
CA GLY A 590 -9.96 39.78 -32.45
C GLY A 590 -9.86 38.41 -31.78
N LYS A 591 -8.66 37.80 -31.72
CA LYS A 591 -8.47 36.46 -31.17
C LYS A 591 -8.65 36.48 -29.65
N PHE A 592 -9.62 35.71 -29.18
CA PHE A 592 -9.83 35.45 -27.76
C PHE A 592 -9.37 34.04 -27.41
N TRP A 593 -8.63 33.92 -26.32
CA TRP A 593 -8.15 32.65 -25.81
C TRP A 593 -8.23 32.64 -24.29
N LEU A 594 -8.68 31.52 -23.72
CA LEU A 594 -8.77 31.29 -22.28
C LEU A 594 -8.33 29.87 -21.97
N ALA A 595 -7.41 29.71 -21.03
CA ALA A 595 -7.09 28.42 -20.43
C ALA A 595 -7.55 28.37 -18.98
N SER A 596 -7.81 27.15 -18.51
CA SER A 596 -8.02 26.89 -17.09
C SER A 596 -7.04 25.84 -16.56
N TYR A 597 -6.67 25.96 -15.28
CA TYR A 597 -5.74 25.04 -14.63
C TYR A 597 -6.29 24.45 -13.33
N TYR A 598 -5.82 23.27 -12.95
CA TYR A 598 -6.13 22.71 -11.62
C TYR A 598 -5.59 23.61 -10.49
N PRO A 599 -6.32 23.80 -9.37
CA PRO A 599 -7.65 23.27 -9.03
C PRO A 599 -8.83 24.13 -9.53
N VAL A 600 -8.58 25.21 -10.27
CA VAL A 600 -9.58 26.19 -10.69
C VAL A 600 -9.94 25.98 -12.17
N GLN A 601 -10.50 24.80 -12.48
CA GLN A 601 -10.89 24.45 -13.85
C GLN A 601 -12.35 24.76 -14.15
N LEU A 602 -12.61 25.16 -15.39
CA LEU A 602 -13.95 25.42 -15.89
C LEU A 602 -14.60 24.12 -16.34
N LYS A 603 -15.86 23.92 -15.96
CA LYS A 603 -16.65 22.73 -16.29
C LYS A 603 -17.51 22.99 -17.51
N ILE A 604 -17.56 22.03 -18.44
CA ILE A 604 -18.51 21.96 -19.54
C ILE A 604 -19.58 20.96 -19.13
N ASN A 605 -20.77 21.46 -18.85
CA ASN A 605 -21.90 20.64 -18.42
C ASN A 605 -22.44 19.82 -19.58
N ARG A 606 -23.13 18.72 -19.28
CA ARG A 606 -24.01 18.07 -20.25
C ARG A 606 -25.16 19.01 -20.61
N GLY A 607 -25.42 19.18 -21.92
CA GLY A 607 -26.34 20.17 -22.46
C GLY A 607 -25.62 21.44 -22.90
N LEU A 608 -26.15 22.61 -22.53
CA LEU A 608 -25.59 23.90 -22.92
C LEU A 608 -24.80 24.53 -21.77
N THR A 609 -23.57 24.96 -22.06
CA THR A 609 -22.74 25.79 -21.19
C THR A 609 -22.59 27.16 -21.82
N ARG A 610 -22.88 28.23 -21.06
CA ARG A 610 -22.76 29.61 -21.54
C ARG A 610 -21.51 30.29 -20.99
N MET A 611 -20.70 30.85 -21.88
CA MET A 611 -19.70 31.84 -21.55
C MET A 611 -20.18 33.22 -22.01
N SER A 612 -20.03 34.25 -21.18
CA SER A 612 -20.37 35.62 -21.57
C SER A 612 -19.21 36.56 -21.22
N VAL A 613 -18.69 37.30 -22.19
CA VAL A 613 -17.63 38.30 -22.00
C VAL A 613 -18.26 39.69 -21.93
N GLU A 614 -17.98 40.44 -20.87
CA GLU A 614 -18.48 41.81 -20.67
C GLU A 614 -17.75 42.79 -21.60
N LEU A 615 -18.50 43.60 -22.33
CA LEU A 615 -17.97 44.64 -23.21
C LEU A 615 -18.14 46.02 -22.55
N LEU A 616 -17.05 46.80 -22.49
CA LEU A 616 -16.98 48.14 -21.86
C LEU A 616 -17.18 49.29 -22.85
#